data_AF-A0A4R5AUR7-F1
#
_entry.id   AF-A0A4R5AUR7-F1
#
_cell.length_a   1.000
_cell.length_b   1.000
_cell.length_c   1.000
_cell.angle_alpha   90.00
_cell.angle_beta   90.00
_cell.angle_gamma   90.00
#
_symmetry.space_group_name_H-M   'P 1'
#
loop_
_entity.id
_entity.type
_entity.pdbx_description
1 polymer ?
#
loop_
_entity_poly.entity_id
_entity_poly.type
_entity_poly.pdbx_seq_one_letter_code
_entity_poly.pdbx_strand_id
1 'polypeptide(L)'
;MSEDLGYGWQGELLDLPAYLKRIGYDGGLAPTGATLRGLHRAHVSSIPFENLEIMLGRPVEMSLDAVQAKMVGRPRGGYCFEHNRLFAAALERLGYEVTALAARVTLGAAKLLPSTHALLHVRPPEAPRDEPAWLCDVGFGAGPLEPLPLVDGHEAVQDGWGFRLRRGRTTTTWTPNTVSWEMHQRGPGG
;
A
#
# COMPACT_ATOMS: atom_id res chain seq x y z
N MET A 1 -10.44 16.75 24.29
CA MET A 1 -9.56 16.81 23.11
C MET A 1 -8.57 15.68 23.28
N SER A 2 -8.77 14.55 22.60
CA SER A 2 -7.77 13.49 22.57
C SER A 2 -6.52 14.08 21.91
N GLU A 3 -5.36 13.96 22.53
CA GLU A 3 -4.10 14.35 21.91
C GLU A 3 -3.95 13.53 20.62
N ASP A 4 -4.05 14.18 19.46
CA ASP A 4 -3.65 13.59 18.19
C ASP A 4 -2.13 13.54 18.21
N LEU A 5 -1.61 12.37 18.57
CA LEU A 5 -0.19 12.09 18.66
C LEU A 5 0.47 11.98 17.27
N GLY A 6 -0.28 12.18 16.17
CA GLY A 6 0.18 11.98 14.80
C GLY A 6 0.30 10.49 14.42
N TYR A 7 -0.23 9.59 15.26
CA TYR A 7 -0.31 8.17 14.98
C TYR A 7 -1.69 7.86 14.37
N GLY A 8 -1.70 7.50 13.09
CA GLY A 8 -2.92 7.12 12.36
C GLY A 8 -2.97 7.64 10.93
N TRP A 9 -4.04 7.30 10.23
CA TRP A 9 -4.25 7.62 8.82
C TRP A 9 -5.47 8.52 8.60
N GLN A 10 -6.05 9.08 9.66
CA GLN A 10 -7.22 9.96 9.59
C GLN A 10 -8.39 9.30 8.84
N GLY A 11 -8.57 7.99 8.99
CA GLY A 11 -9.57 7.20 8.29
C GLY A 11 -11.00 7.74 8.48
N GLU A 12 -11.28 8.39 9.61
CA GLU A 12 -12.54 9.06 9.91
C GLU A 12 -12.86 10.24 8.96
N LEU A 13 -11.85 10.89 8.38
CA LEU A 13 -12.02 12.02 7.43
C LEU A 13 -12.23 11.57 5.98
N LEU A 14 -11.96 10.30 5.67
CA LEU A 14 -12.19 9.76 4.32
C LEU A 14 -13.69 9.84 4.00
N ASP A 15 -14.08 10.02 2.73
CA ASP A 15 -15.42 9.63 2.25
C ASP A 15 -15.35 8.19 1.72
N LEU A 16 -15.62 7.22 2.61
CA LEU A 16 -15.51 5.80 2.27
C LEU A 16 -16.51 5.37 1.20
N PRO A 17 -17.81 5.74 1.27
CA PRO A 17 -18.75 5.47 0.17
C PRO A 17 -18.26 6.00 -1.19
N ALA A 18 -17.75 7.23 -1.25
CA ALA A 18 -17.20 7.78 -2.49
C ALA A 18 -15.96 7.03 -2.98
N TYR A 19 -15.05 6.67 -2.06
CA TYR A 19 -13.87 5.87 -2.37
C TYR A 19 -14.22 4.48 -2.90
N LEU A 20 -15.11 3.73 -2.23
CA LEU A 20 -15.55 2.40 -2.66
C LEU A 20 -16.21 2.45 -4.04
N LYS A 21 -17.04 3.47 -4.28
CA LYS A 21 -17.63 3.73 -5.60
C LYS A 21 -16.56 4.03 -6.65
N ARG A 22 -15.54 4.84 -6.32
CA ARG A 22 -14.45 5.21 -7.23
C ARG A 22 -13.63 4.01 -7.69
N ILE A 23 -13.43 3.03 -6.82
CA ILE A 23 -12.69 1.80 -7.12
C ILE A 23 -13.58 0.66 -7.62
N GLY A 24 -14.91 0.87 -7.68
CA GLY A 24 -15.86 -0.16 -8.09
C GLY A 24 -15.94 -1.37 -7.16
N TYR A 25 -15.73 -1.18 -5.85
CA TYR A 25 -15.80 -2.27 -4.87
C TYR A 25 -17.18 -2.35 -4.22
N ASP A 26 -17.83 -3.51 -4.35
CA ASP A 26 -19.16 -3.84 -3.82
C ASP A 26 -19.15 -5.06 -2.87
N GLY A 27 -17.97 -5.55 -2.51
CA GLY A 27 -17.79 -6.69 -1.61
C GLY A 27 -18.02 -6.35 -0.13
N GLY A 28 -17.84 -7.36 0.73
CA GLY A 28 -17.96 -7.19 2.18
C GLY A 28 -16.95 -6.20 2.77
N LEU A 29 -17.31 -5.55 3.88
CA LEU A 29 -16.50 -4.52 4.54
C LEU A 29 -15.89 -4.97 5.88
N ALA A 30 -16.17 -6.19 6.32
CA ALA A 30 -15.51 -6.76 7.49
C ALA A 30 -14.00 -6.85 7.25
N PRO A 31 -13.13 -6.52 8.23
CA PRO A 31 -11.68 -6.43 8.03
C PRO A 31 -11.02 -7.81 7.96
N THR A 32 -11.30 -8.54 6.88
CA THR A 32 -10.82 -9.90 6.62
C THR A 32 -9.75 -9.92 5.53
N GLY A 33 -9.01 -11.02 5.39
CA GLY A 33 -8.10 -11.20 4.26
C GLY A 33 -8.80 -11.16 2.90
N ALA A 34 -10.07 -11.60 2.82
CA ALA A 34 -10.84 -11.58 1.58
C ALA A 34 -11.19 -10.14 1.16
N THR A 35 -11.69 -9.34 2.10
CA THR A 35 -11.94 -7.91 1.91
C THR A 35 -10.68 -7.16 1.50
N LEU A 36 -9.55 -7.44 2.15
CA LEU A 36 -8.27 -6.80 1.84
C LEU A 36 -7.82 -7.08 0.40
N ARG A 37 -7.91 -8.35 -0.06
CA ARG A 37 -7.62 -8.72 -1.46
C ARG A 37 -8.52 -7.99 -2.45
N GLY A 38 -9.83 -7.96 -2.17
CA GLY A 38 -10.80 -7.30 -3.03
C GLY A 38 -10.56 -5.80 -3.15
N LEU A 39 -10.32 -5.10 -2.03
CA LEU A 39 -10.00 -3.67 -2.01
C LEU A 39 -8.69 -3.36 -2.73
N HIS A 40 -7.65 -4.16 -2.52
CA HIS A 40 -6.35 -3.97 -3.17
C HIS A 40 -6.48 -4.06 -4.69
N ARG A 41 -7.15 -5.13 -5.17
CA ARG A 41 -7.36 -5.36 -6.60
C ARG A 41 -8.20 -4.27 -7.23
N ALA A 42 -9.28 -3.86 -6.56
CA ALA A 42 -10.14 -2.76 -7.00
C ALA A 42 -9.37 -1.43 -7.09
N HIS A 43 -8.56 -1.10 -6.08
CA HIS A 43 -7.76 0.13 -6.09
C HIS A 43 -6.75 0.17 -7.23
N VAL A 44 -5.91 -0.87 -7.34
CA VAL A 44 -4.83 -0.96 -8.33
C VAL A 44 -5.36 -0.92 -9.76
N SER A 45 -6.53 -1.51 -10.01
CA SER A 45 -7.15 -1.53 -11.35
C SER A 45 -7.95 -0.28 -11.71
N SER A 46 -8.27 0.59 -10.74
CA SER A 46 -9.22 1.70 -10.96
C SER A 46 -8.59 3.09 -10.87
N ILE A 47 -7.55 3.27 -10.06
CA ILE A 47 -6.93 4.58 -9.86
C ILE A 47 -5.60 4.64 -10.63
N PRO A 48 -5.45 5.56 -11.60
CA PRO A 48 -4.20 5.67 -12.37
C PRO A 48 -3.01 6.02 -11.49
N PHE A 49 -1.84 5.50 -11.85
CA PHE A 49 -0.56 6.02 -11.35
C PHE A 49 -0.08 7.16 -12.25
N GLU A 50 0.35 8.28 -11.67
CA GLU A 50 0.83 9.46 -12.41
C GLU A 50 1.68 10.40 -11.55
N ASN A 51 2.47 11.24 -12.21
CA ASN A 51 3.31 12.26 -11.60
C ASN A 51 3.08 13.66 -12.22
N LEU A 52 1.89 13.93 -12.74
CA LEU A 52 1.61 15.12 -13.56
C LEU A 52 1.77 16.43 -12.77
N GLU A 53 1.44 16.45 -11.48
CA GLU A 53 1.66 17.65 -10.66
C GLU A 53 3.15 18.03 -10.63
N ILE A 54 4.02 17.06 -10.42
CA ILE A 54 5.48 17.24 -10.42
C ILE A 54 5.96 17.73 -11.80
N MET A 55 5.50 17.08 -12.87
CA MET A 55 5.88 17.45 -14.24
C MET A 55 5.42 18.86 -14.62
N LEU A 56 4.33 19.34 -14.02
CA LEU A 56 3.78 20.68 -14.23
C LEU A 56 4.32 21.71 -13.22
N GLY A 57 5.28 21.34 -12.38
CA GLY A 57 5.88 22.21 -11.37
C GLY A 57 4.91 22.62 -10.26
N ARG A 58 3.84 21.86 -10.05
CA ARG A 58 2.83 22.10 -9.01
C ARG A 58 3.12 21.25 -7.76
N PRO A 59 2.76 21.74 -6.56
CA PRO A 59 2.95 20.97 -5.34
C PRO A 59 2.08 19.71 -5.33
N VAL A 60 2.58 18.67 -4.66
CA VAL A 60 1.79 17.48 -4.33
C VAL A 60 1.34 17.59 -2.89
N GLU A 61 0.06 17.88 -2.69
CA GLU A 61 -0.53 18.03 -1.35
C GLU A 61 -0.88 16.68 -0.75
N MET A 62 -0.37 16.41 0.46
CA MET A 62 -0.46 15.10 1.11
C MET A 62 -1.52 15.02 2.23
N SER A 63 -2.28 16.09 2.47
CA SER A 63 -3.43 16.01 3.36
C SER A 63 -4.46 15.04 2.79
N LEU A 64 -5.16 14.29 3.66
CA LEU A 64 -6.14 13.32 3.18
C LEU A 64 -7.23 13.98 2.33
N ASP A 65 -7.69 15.18 2.72
CA ASP A 65 -8.65 15.98 1.97
C ASP A 65 -8.19 16.30 0.55
N ALA A 66 -6.93 16.71 0.37
CA ALA A 66 -6.38 17.00 -0.94
C ALA A 66 -6.26 15.72 -1.80
N VAL A 67 -5.75 14.64 -1.20
CA VAL A 67 -5.58 13.35 -1.86
C VAL A 67 -6.93 12.79 -2.32
N GLN A 68 -7.95 12.76 -1.46
CA GLN A 68 -9.27 12.25 -1.83
C GLN A 68 -9.97 13.16 -2.84
N ALA A 69 -9.88 14.48 -2.69
CA ALA A 69 -10.45 15.41 -3.67
C ALA A 69 -9.83 15.23 -5.07
N LYS A 70 -8.54 14.90 -5.14
CA LYS A 70 -7.83 14.61 -6.39
C LYS A 70 -8.18 13.23 -6.94
N MET A 71 -7.96 12.16 -6.19
CA MET A 71 -7.98 10.78 -6.71
C MET A 71 -9.37 10.14 -6.69
N VAL A 72 -10.25 10.58 -5.79
CA VAL A 72 -11.64 10.12 -5.68
C VAL A 72 -12.59 11.09 -6.40
N GLY A 73 -12.44 12.39 -6.16
CA GLY A 73 -13.34 13.41 -6.71
C GLY A 73 -13.13 13.77 -8.19
N ARG A 74 -12.02 13.33 -8.82
CA ARG A 74 -11.65 13.70 -10.20
C ARG A 74 -11.06 12.51 -10.96
N PRO A 75 -11.04 12.53 -12.30
CA PRO A 75 -10.36 11.51 -13.11
C PRO A 75 -8.83 11.72 -13.12
N ARG A 76 -8.24 11.71 -11.93
CA ARG A 76 -6.79 11.88 -11.69
C ARG A 76 -6.25 10.69 -10.89
N GLY A 77 -4.94 10.55 -10.94
CA GLY A 77 -4.19 9.54 -10.21
C GLY A 77 -3.26 10.17 -9.19
N GLY A 78 -2.32 9.38 -8.71
CA GLY A 78 -1.19 9.88 -7.92
C GLY A 78 0.02 8.99 -8.07
N TYR A 79 1.08 9.32 -7.33
CA TYR A 79 2.24 8.44 -7.17
C TYR A 79 2.18 7.68 -5.83
N CYS A 80 3.22 6.89 -5.53
CA CYS A 80 3.20 5.91 -4.43
C CYS A 80 2.73 6.45 -3.07
N PHE A 81 3.11 7.68 -2.70
CA PHE A 81 2.70 8.28 -1.44
C PHE A 81 1.20 8.59 -1.40
N GLU A 82 0.63 9.17 -2.47
CA GLU A 82 -0.79 9.51 -2.53
C GLU A 82 -1.67 8.25 -2.53
N HIS A 83 -1.27 7.23 -3.31
CA HIS A 83 -1.96 5.93 -3.34
C HIS A 83 -2.00 5.25 -1.97
N ASN A 84 -0.83 5.08 -1.34
CA ASN A 84 -0.76 4.40 -0.05
C ASN A 84 -1.38 5.25 1.07
N ARG A 85 -1.35 6.58 1.00
CA ARG A 85 -2.06 7.47 1.95
C ARG A 85 -3.56 7.26 1.91
N LEU A 86 -4.14 7.22 0.71
CA LEU A 86 -5.58 7.01 0.50
C LEU A 86 -6.00 5.59 0.91
N PHE A 87 -5.22 4.59 0.51
CA PHE A 87 -5.52 3.20 0.82
C PHE A 87 -5.40 2.91 2.31
N ALA A 88 -4.38 3.44 2.98
CA ALA A 88 -4.23 3.30 4.43
C ALA A 88 -5.39 3.93 5.21
N ALA A 89 -5.88 5.10 4.80
CA ALA A 89 -7.07 5.71 5.41
C ALA A 89 -8.32 4.83 5.26
N ALA A 90 -8.50 4.21 4.09
CA ALA A 90 -9.61 3.29 3.86
C ALA A 90 -9.51 2.03 4.73
N LEU A 91 -8.31 1.45 4.82
CA LEU A 91 -8.07 0.27 5.66
C LEU A 91 -8.22 0.58 7.15
N GLU A 92 -7.66 1.69 7.65
CA GLU A 92 -7.84 2.12 9.03
C GLU A 92 -9.31 2.32 9.36
N ARG A 93 -10.08 2.95 8.46
CA ARG A 93 -11.52 3.16 8.66
C ARG A 93 -12.31 1.85 8.74
N LEU A 94 -11.85 0.80 8.06
CA LEU A 94 -12.44 -0.54 8.12
C LEU A 94 -11.97 -1.36 9.34
N GLY A 95 -11.04 -0.82 10.14
CA GLY A 95 -10.54 -1.45 11.37
C GLY A 95 -9.29 -2.30 11.20
N TYR A 96 -8.58 -2.21 10.07
CA TYR A 96 -7.28 -2.86 9.93
C TYR A 96 -6.20 -2.13 10.73
N GLU A 97 -5.23 -2.88 11.26
CA GLU A 97 -3.98 -2.31 11.75
C GLU A 97 -3.06 -2.03 10.54
N VAL A 98 -2.67 -0.77 10.37
CA VAL A 98 -1.88 -0.33 9.19
C VAL A 98 -0.60 0.35 9.65
N THR A 99 0.53 -0.20 9.23
CA THR A 99 1.87 0.35 9.49
C THR A 99 2.53 0.77 8.18
N ALA A 100 3.08 1.99 8.15
CA ALA A 100 3.83 2.48 7.00
C ALA A 100 5.16 1.73 6.85
N LEU A 101 5.52 1.40 5.62
CA LEU A 101 6.83 0.88 5.25
C LEU A 101 7.45 1.79 4.18
N ALA A 102 8.79 1.84 4.17
CA ALA A 102 9.56 2.53 3.15
C ALA A 102 10.49 1.54 2.43
N ALA A 103 10.58 1.66 1.11
CA ALA A 103 11.37 0.79 0.26
C ALA A 103 12.23 1.52 -0.75
N ARG A 104 13.23 0.80 -1.25
CA ARG A 104 14.14 1.21 -2.31
C ARG A 104 13.78 0.44 -3.57
N VAL A 105 13.35 1.14 -4.62
CA VAL A 105 13.03 0.53 -5.92
C VAL A 105 14.33 0.23 -6.63
N THR A 106 14.73 -1.04 -6.71
CA THR A 106 16.03 -1.44 -7.29
C THR A 106 15.96 -1.66 -8.79
N LEU A 107 14.90 -2.31 -9.30
CA LEU A 107 14.78 -2.74 -10.70
C LEU A 107 16.07 -3.41 -11.22
N GLY A 108 16.69 -4.25 -10.38
CA GLY A 108 17.95 -4.95 -10.69
C GLY A 108 19.22 -4.10 -10.56
N ALA A 109 19.13 -2.83 -10.15
CA ALA A 109 20.30 -1.99 -9.95
C ALA A 109 21.17 -2.49 -8.78
N ALA A 110 22.49 -2.55 -9.01
CA ALA A 110 23.47 -2.93 -7.98
C ALA A 110 23.76 -1.81 -6.97
N LYS A 111 23.46 -0.56 -7.32
CA LYS A 111 23.70 0.60 -6.44
C LYS A 111 22.58 0.76 -5.41
N LEU A 112 22.94 1.22 -4.22
CA LEU A 112 21.96 1.58 -3.20
C LEU A 112 21.18 2.82 -3.63
N LEU A 113 19.86 2.68 -3.77
CA LEU A 113 18.95 3.75 -4.18
C LEU A 113 18.21 4.36 -2.99
N PRO A 114 17.70 5.60 -3.08
CA PRO A 114 16.91 6.23 -2.02
C PRO A 114 15.70 5.39 -1.58
N SER A 115 15.31 5.52 -0.31
CA SER A 115 14.14 4.84 0.27
C SER A 115 12.90 5.72 0.10
N THR A 116 12.39 5.81 -1.13
CA THR A 116 11.34 6.77 -1.52
C THR A 116 10.07 6.10 -2.06
N HIS A 117 9.91 4.79 -1.88
CA HIS A 117 8.67 4.09 -2.21
C HIS A 117 7.89 3.77 -0.94
N ALA A 118 6.61 4.15 -0.92
CA ALA A 118 5.70 3.87 0.18
C ALA A 118 5.02 2.51 -0.02
N LEU A 119 4.90 1.76 1.06
CA LEU A 119 4.24 0.46 1.14
C LEU A 119 3.48 0.38 2.47
N LEU A 120 2.57 -0.59 2.60
CA LEU A 120 1.85 -0.80 3.86
C LEU A 120 2.03 -2.23 4.35
N HIS A 121 2.25 -2.36 5.66
CA HIS A 121 2.14 -3.60 6.42
C HIS A 121 0.78 -3.62 7.12
N VAL A 122 -0.05 -4.61 6.80
CA VAL A 122 -1.47 -4.64 7.17
C VAL A 122 -1.81 -5.92 7.93
N ARG A 123 -2.54 -5.79 9.04
CA ARG A 123 -3.10 -6.93 9.78
C ARG A 123 -4.62 -6.75 9.99
N PRO A 124 -5.43 -7.79 9.77
CA PRO A 124 -6.78 -7.87 10.34
C PRO A 124 -6.71 -7.72 11.87
N PRO A 125 -7.67 -7.03 12.51
CA PRO A 125 -7.64 -6.75 13.94
C PRO A 125 -7.73 -8.02 14.81
N GLU A 126 -8.40 -9.06 14.31
CA GLU A 126 -8.58 -10.33 15.03
C GLU A 126 -7.57 -11.41 14.61
N ALA A 127 -6.62 -11.09 13.72
CA ALA A 127 -5.63 -12.07 13.28
C ALA A 127 -4.65 -12.42 14.42
N PRO A 128 -4.46 -13.71 14.76
CA PRO A 128 -3.46 -14.17 15.72
C PRO A 128 -2.09 -13.57 15.41
N ARG A 129 -1.33 -13.15 16.44
CA ARG A 129 -0.04 -12.44 16.22
C ARG A 129 1.02 -13.27 15.50
N ASP A 130 0.90 -14.59 15.54
CA ASP A 130 1.74 -15.56 14.84
C ASP A 130 1.37 -15.73 13.36
N GLU A 131 0.17 -15.31 12.94
CA GLU A 131 -0.15 -15.23 11.51
C GLU A 131 0.66 -14.13 10.82
N PRO A 132 1.13 -14.37 9.58
CA PRO A 132 1.86 -13.36 8.84
C PRO A 132 0.95 -12.17 8.51
N ALA A 133 1.51 -10.97 8.62
CA ALA A 133 0.88 -9.78 8.10
C ALA A 133 0.90 -9.77 6.57
N TRP A 134 0.19 -8.81 5.98
CA TRP A 134 0.12 -8.60 4.55
C TRP A 134 0.98 -7.40 4.13
N LEU A 135 1.78 -7.58 3.09
CA LEU A 135 2.39 -6.50 2.34
C LEU A 135 1.39 -6.00 1.29
N CYS A 136 0.98 -4.76 1.42
CA CYS A 136 0.14 -4.08 0.42
C CYS A 136 1.00 -3.03 -0.31
N ASP A 137 0.93 -3.07 -1.64
CA ASP A 137 1.56 -2.10 -2.51
C ASP A 137 0.58 -1.72 -3.62
N VAL A 138 -0.21 -0.71 -3.34
CA VAL A 138 -1.19 -0.16 -4.30
C VAL A 138 -0.62 1.02 -5.09
N GLY A 139 0.65 1.36 -4.87
CA GLY A 139 1.26 2.62 -5.29
C GLY A 139 2.48 2.48 -6.18
N PHE A 140 2.91 1.27 -6.54
CA PHE A 140 4.03 1.06 -7.48
C PHE A 140 3.67 1.39 -8.94
N GLY A 141 2.38 1.29 -9.29
CA GLY A 141 1.85 1.56 -10.63
C GLY A 141 1.75 0.34 -11.55
N ALA A 142 2.38 -0.79 -11.20
CA ALA A 142 2.35 -2.04 -11.98
C ALA A 142 2.03 -3.28 -11.12
N GLY A 143 1.22 -3.09 -10.08
CA GLY A 143 0.90 -4.11 -9.09
C GLY A 143 1.96 -4.26 -7.99
N PRO A 144 1.86 -5.31 -7.16
CA PRO A 144 0.98 -6.49 -7.25
C PRO A 144 -0.52 -6.16 -7.31
N LEU A 145 -1.32 -7.04 -7.91
CA LEU A 145 -2.79 -6.89 -7.96
C LEU A 145 -3.43 -7.19 -6.60
N GLU A 146 -2.85 -8.12 -5.84
CA GLU A 146 -3.35 -8.55 -4.55
C GLU A 146 -2.23 -8.50 -3.50
N PRO A 147 -2.56 -8.27 -2.22
CA PRO A 147 -1.59 -8.23 -1.14
C PRO A 147 -0.84 -9.56 -1.01
N LEU A 148 0.44 -9.49 -0.62
CA LEU A 148 1.29 -10.66 -0.44
C LEU A 148 1.48 -10.94 1.05
N PRO A 149 1.29 -12.18 1.54
CA PRO A 149 1.61 -12.52 2.93
C PRO A 149 3.12 -12.37 3.14
N LEU A 150 3.52 -11.66 4.18
CA LEU A 150 4.92 -11.35 4.50
C LEU A 150 5.62 -12.55 5.13
N VAL A 151 5.82 -13.60 4.32
CA VAL A 151 6.44 -14.88 4.67
C VAL A 151 7.69 -15.09 3.83
N ASP A 152 8.77 -15.54 4.46
CA ASP A 152 10.03 -15.79 3.74
C ASP A 152 9.85 -16.91 2.70
N GLY A 153 10.29 -16.64 1.47
CA GLY A 153 10.16 -17.58 0.36
C GLY A 153 8.75 -17.65 -0.23
N HIS A 154 7.80 -16.80 0.20
CA HIS A 154 6.48 -16.77 -0.42
C HIS A 154 6.59 -16.43 -1.91
N GLU A 155 5.91 -17.22 -2.75
CA GLU A 155 5.77 -16.99 -4.18
C GLU A 155 4.28 -16.91 -4.56
N ALA A 156 3.95 -16.00 -5.47
CA ALA A 156 2.60 -15.82 -5.99
C ALA A 156 2.64 -15.50 -7.49
N VAL A 157 1.59 -15.89 -8.21
CA VAL A 157 1.36 -15.46 -9.60
C VAL A 157 0.01 -14.75 -9.65
N GLN A 158 0.00 -13.53 -10.15
CA GLN A 158 -1.19 -12.68 -10.24
C GLN A 158 -1.32 -12.18 -11.68
N ASP A 159 -2.35 -12.65 -12.41
CA ASP A 159 -2.59 -12.37 -13.83
C ASP A 159 -1.32 -12.53 -14.71
N GLY A 160 -0.53 -13.58 -14.46
CA GLY A 160 0.69 -13.89 -15.22
C GLY A 160 1.96 -13.20 -14.71
N TRP A 161 1.88 -12.34 -13.70
CA TRP A 161 3.03 -11.71 -13.06
C TRP A 161 3.48 -12.49 -11.84
N GLY A 162 4.73 -12.93 -11.82
CA GLY A 162 5.31 -13.67 -10.70
C GLY A 162 5.88 -12.74 -9.63
N PHE A 163 5.66 -13.05 -8.36
CA PHE A 163 6.23 -12.34 -7.21
C PHE A 163 6.90 -13.32 -6.27
N ARG A 164 8.03 -12.92 -5.67
CA ARG A 164 8.68 -13.65 -4.59
C ARG A 164 9.12 -12.71 -3.48
N LEU A 165 8.80 -13.06 -2.24
CA LEU A 165 9.31 -12.38 -1.05
C LEU A 165 10.50 -13.14 -0.47
N ARG A 166 11.53 -12.39 -0.07
CA ARG A 166 12.69 -12.92 0.65
C ARG A 166 12.96 -12.07 1.88
N ARG A 167 13.14 -12.73 3.00
CA ARG A 167 13.59 -12.09 4.23
C ARG A 167 15.06 -11.78 4.11
N GLY A 168 15.40 -10.52 4.34
CA GLY A 168 16.76 -10.01 4.33
C GLY A 168 17.39 -10.03 5.71
N ARG A 169 18.39 -9.16 5.88
CA ARG A 169 19.13 -9.01 7.13
C ARG A 169 18.30 -8.26 8.18
N THR A 170 18.54 -8.59 9.44
CA THR A 170 18.11 -7.78 10.58
C THR A 170 19.13 -6.67 10.82
N THR A 171 18.67 -5.43 10.80
CA THR A 171 19.40 -4.23 11.18
C THR A 171 19.12 -3.92 12.64
N THR A 172 20.15 -3.97 13.47
CA THR A 172 20.07 -3.73 14.92
C THR A 172 20.46 -2.31 15.32
N THR A 173 20.66 -1.41 14.35
CA THR A 173 21.01 0.00 14.60
C THR A 173 19.81 0.84 15.03
N TRP A 174 18.59 0.28 14.98
CA TRP A 174 17.34 0.91 15.39
C TRP A 174 16.68 0.05 16.46
N THR A 175 15.98 0.68 17.40
CA THR A 175 15.13 -0.01 18.37
C THR A 175 13.66 0.30 18.04
N PRO A 176 12.84 -0.72 17.72
CA PRO A 176 13.18 -2.15 17.67
C PRO A 176 14.05 -2.52 16.46
N ASN A 177 14.75 -3.66 16.58
CA ASN A 177 15.48 -4.26 15.48
C ASN A 177 14.60 -4.34 14.23
N THR A 178 15.11 -3.88 13.08
CA THR A 178 14.35 -3.84 11.83
C THR A 178 14.78 -4.98 10.93
N VAL A 179 13.82 -5.77 10.43
CA VAL A 179 14.10 -6.83 9.45
C VAL A 179 13.84 -6.28 8.06
N SER A 180 14.85 -6.35 7.18
CA SER A 180 14.68 -6.01 5.77
C SER A 180 13.96 -7.13 5.01
N TRP A 181 13.27 -6.76 3.95
CA TRP A 181 12.59 -7.66 3.02
C TRP A 181 12.88 -7.25 1.59
N GLU A 182 12.91 -8.23 0.70
CA GLU A 182 13.04 -8.04 -0.74
C GLU A 182 11.80 -8.59 -1.43
N MET A 183 11.23 -7.81 -2.34
CA MET A 183 10.20 -8.25 -3.27
C MET A 183 10.78 -8.33 -4.67
N HIS A 184 10.72 -9.52 -5.26
CA HIS A 184 11.19 -9.80 -6.61
C HIS A 184 9.98 -9.97 -7.51
N GLN A 185 9.92 -9.24 -8.62
CA GLN A 185 8.91 -9.44 -9.67
C GLN A 185 9.57 -10.18 -10.83
N ARG A 186 8.99 -11.31 -11.23
CA ARG A 186 9.42 -12.09 -12.40
C ARG A 186 8.50 -11.79 -13.57
N GLY A 187 9.10 -11.58 -14.74
CA GLY A 187 8.36 -11.45 -15.98
C GLY A 187 7.80 -12.80 -16.46
N PRO A 188 7.00 -12.81 -17.54
CA PRO A 188 6.41 -14.04 -18.10
C PRO A 188 7.43 -15.11 -18.53
N GLY A 189 8.71 -14.76 -18.67
CA GLY A 189 9.80 -15.66 -19.08
C GLY A 189 10.61 -16.29 -17.94
N GLY A 190 10.26 -16.01 -16.68
CA GLY A 190 11.03 -16.44 -15.50
C GLY A 190 11.99 -15.38 -14.97
#